data_AF-A0A1H1BBK8-F1
#
_entry.id   AF-A0A1H1BBK8-F1
#
_cell.length_a   1.000
_cell.length_b   1.000
_cell.length_c   1.000
_cell.angle_alpha   90.00
_cell.angle_beta   90.00
_cell.angle_gamma   90.00
#
_symmetry.space_group_name_H-M   'P 1'
#
loop_
_entity.id
_entity.type
_entity.pdbx_description
1 polymer ?
#
loop_
_entity_poly.entity_id
_entity_poly.type
_entity_poly.pdbx_seq_one_letter_code
_entity_poly.pdbx_strand_id
1 'polypeptide(L)'
;MSAIAGATGKVREHVATIVVAALGTLFAVTLILGTGILTAALDPALIEESGTFRLMLLMVSVIFIIIALYVGAIVTANTFATVIAGRTRTIALLRLVGATARSVRSRVAAEGLLMGAAGAVAGWVLAEALALAITRLGPALGWLPEGRDYPLFDPLTLVAVAVVALTTWAAAWAGSRRVAGVSPIAATGAAVEMRPEAARRRSGRSVWAVILMVSGCALIALGLVLGFLTPIALFVAFLGGLASFTGIAIGAHLIMPPVLRLAGRVIGRGPTGALAAANAVRYPERSARSTIGLVIGVTLVTLFAVALDSYRSMTLLAFELDPDMASALDQTLSITTGIFTGLVGFSAVIAAVGLVNTLSLGVLQRTRELGLLRTLGFTGAQVRRMFVAESAQMTLAALGLGLVLGIGYGWLAAQTLLGSQVGLAAPTIPWPVLAGVVVFGAVLAVGAAAVPARRAIRLSPVAALAAD
;
A
#
# COMPACT_ATOMS: atom_id res chain seq x y z
N MET A 1 8.81 -22.88 29.37
CA MET A 1 8.77 -21.49 28.84
C MET A 1 8.95 -21.38 27.31
N SER A 2 9.63 -22.30 26.60
CA SER A 2 9.77 -22.21 25.13
C SER A 2 8.50 -22.56 24.33
N ALA A 3 7.62 -23.42 24.85
CA ALA A 3 6.35 -23.77 24.18
C ALA A 3 5.34 -22.60 24.13
N ILE A 4 5.31 -21.75 25.17
CA ILE A 4 4.43 -20.57 25.24
C ILE A 4 4.96 -19.44 24.33
N ALA A 5 6.28 -19.31 24.20
CA ALA A 5 6.90 -18.42 23.20
C ALA A 5 6.64 -18.88 21.75
N GLY A 6 6.58 -20.20 21.52
CA GLY A 6 6.23 -20.78 20.21
C GLY A 6 4.75 -20.62 19.82
N ALA A 7 3.82 -20.72 20.78
CA ALA A 7 2.40 -20.51 20.56
C ALA A 7 2.05 -19.03 20.30
N THR A 8 2.68 -18.10 21.03
CA THR A 8 2.50 -16.65 20.84
C THR A 8 3.12 -16.14 19.53
N GLY A 9 4.15 -16.81 19.00
CA GLY A 9 4.70 -16.53 17.67
C GLY A 9 3.72 -16.86 16.54
N LYS A 10 3.08 -18.04 16.59
CA LYS A 10 2.11 -18.48 15.57
C LYS A 10 0.88 -17.57 15.47
N VAL A 11 0.36 -17.09 16.60
CA VAL A 11 -0.80 -16.19 16.62
C VAL A 11 -0.46 -14.83 16.00
N ARG A 12 0.72 -14.26 16.34
CA ARG A 12 1.15 -12.96 15.80
C ARG A 12 1.37 -12.96 14.29
N GLU A 13 1.86 -14.06 13.73
CA GLU A 13 2.11 -14.17 12.28
C GLU A 13 0.81 -14.11 11.46
N HIS A 14 -0.27 -14.70 11.99
CA HIS A 14 -1.57 -14.69 11.33
C HIS A 14 -2.32 -13.36 11.50
N VAL A 15 -2.15 -12.67 12.63
CA VAL A 15 -2.80 -11.37 12.90
C VAL A 15 -2.46 -10.33 11.84
N ALA A 16 -1.19 -10.21 11.43
CA ALA A 16 -0.80 -9.22 10.42
C ALA A 16 -1.52 -9.45 9.09
N THR A 17 -1.65 -10.70 8.67
CA THR A 17 -2.39 -11.07 7.46
C THR A 17 -3.88 -10.77 7.58
N ILE A 18 -4.50 -11.16 8.70
CA ILE A 18 -5.93 -10.92 8.94
C ILE A 18 -6.23 -9.42 8.92
N VAL A 19 -5.40 -8.61 9.60
CA VAL A 19 -5.57 -7.15 9.65
C VAL A 19 -5.44 -6.53 8.26
N VAL A 20 -4.45 -6.94 7.47
CA VAL A 20 -4.27 -6.40 6.10
C VAL A 20 -5.44 -6.80 5.19
N ALA A 21 -5.90 -8.05 5.25
CA ALA A 21 -7.07 -8.49 4.50
C ALA A 21 -8.34 -7.75 4.94
N ALA A 22 -8.54 -7.56 6.25
CA ALA A 22 -9.65 -6.79 6.79
C ALA A 22 -9.64 -5.33 6.34
N LEU A 23 -8.49 -4.66 6.38
CA LEU A 23 -8.37 -3.28 5.88
C LEU A 23 -8.59 -3.20 4.37
N GLY A 24 -8.12 -4.17 3.59
CA GLY A 24 -8.35 -4.24 2.15
C GLY A 24 -9.84 -4.41 1.80
N THR A 25 -10.55 -5.30 2.49
CA THR A 25 -11.99 -5.48 2.29
C THR A 25 -12.79 -4.29 2.81
N LEU A 26 -12.43 -3.75 3.98
CA LEU A 26 -13.03 -2.54 4.53
C LEU A 26 -12.96 -1.39 3.52
N PHE A 27 -11.78 -1.20 2.91
CA PHE A 27 -11.56 -0.19 1.88
C PHE A 27 -12.42 -0.42 0.63
N ALA A 28 -12.43 -1.65 0.09
CA ALA A 28 -13.20 -1.97 -1.11
C ALA A 28 -14.72 -1.86 -0.88
N VAL A 29 -15.23 -2.37 0.23
CA VAL A 29 -16.66 -2.33 0.57
C VAL A 29 -17.10 -0.90 0.85
N THR A 30 -16.31 -0.13 1.61
CA THR A 30 -16.64 1.29 1.88
C THR A 30 -16.70 2.10 0.59
N LEU A 31 -15.90 1.76 -0.43
CA LEU A 31 -15.98 2.40 -1.74
C LEU A 31 -17.24 2.02 -2.51
N ILE A 32 -17.60 0.74 -2.53
CA ILE A 32 -18.84 0.27 -3.18
C ILE A 32 -20.06 0.96 -2.56
N LEU A 33 -20.17 0.91 -1.23
CA LEU A 33 -21.29 1.52 -0.50
C LEU A 33 -21.24 3.05 -0.58
N GLY A 34 -20.05 3.65 -0.49
CA GLY A 34 -19.85 5.10 -0.59
C GLY A 34 -20.31 5.65 -1.95
N THR A 35 -20.06 4.94 -3.04
CA THR A 35 -20.62 5.27 -4.36
C THR A 35 -22.15 5.26 -4.35
N GLY A 36 -22.75 4.22 -3.78
CA GLY A 36 -24.21 4.11 -3.68
C GLY A 36 -24.82 5.24 -2.86
N ILE A 37 -24.20 5.56 -1.73
CA ILE A 37 -24.59 6.69 -0.86
C ILE A 37 -24.45 8.02 -1.61
N LEU A 38 -23.34 8.22 -2.34
CA LEU A 38 -23.12 9.43 -3.14
C LEU A 38 -24.21 9.60 -4.21
N THR A 39 -24.54 8.52 -4.91
CA THR A 39 -25.56 8.54 -5.97
C THR A 39 -26.95 8.82 -5.38
N ALA A 40 -27.27 8.25 -4.22
CA ALA A 40 -28.51 8.51 -3.50
C ALA A 40 -28.58 9.94 -2.89
N ALA A 41 -27.43 10.55 -2.59
CA ALA A 41 -27.36 11.92 -2.09
C ALA A 41 -27.53 12.98 -3.20
N LEU A 42 -27.24 12.65 -4.45
CA LEU A 42 -27.35 13.55 -5.61
C LEU A 42 -28.80 13.67 -6.10
N ASP A 43 -29.22 14.86 -6.55
CA ASP A 43 -30.56 15.07 -7.12
C ASP A 43 -30.81 14.15 -8.34
N PRO A 44 -31.90 13.34 -8.35
CA PRO A 44 -32.24 12.51 -9.50
C PRO A 44 -32.34 13.28 -10.81
N ALA A 45 -32.82 14.52 -10.77
CA ALA A 45 -32.98 15.36 -11.96
C ALA A 45 -31.63 15.64 -12.65
N LEU A 46 -30.56 15.89 -11.87
CA LEU A 46 -29.21 16.13 -12.39
C LEU A 46 -28.61 14.89 -13.09
N ILE A 47 -28.96 13.69 -12.62
CA ILE A 47 -28.48 12.41 -13.16
C ILE A 47 -29.27 11.97 -14.41
N GLU A 48 -30.53 12.40 -14.53
CA GLU A 48 -31.40 12.09 -15.67
C GLU A 48 -31.19 13.05 -16.85
N GLU A 49 -30.93 14.33 -16.59
CA GLU A 49 -30.73 15.32 -17.67
C GLU A 49 -29.39 15.17 -18.41
N SER A 50 -28.35 14.65 -17.75
CA SER A 50 -27.00 14.58 -18.34
C SER A 50 -26.44 13.14 -18.40
N GLY A 51 -26.61 12.49 -19.55
CA GLY A 51 -26.05 11.14 -19.80
C GLY A 51 -24.54 11.04 -19.56
N THR A 52 -23.80 12.12 -19.79
CA THR A 52 -22.35 12.22 -19.53
C THR A 52 -22.02 12.16 -18.04
N PHE A 53 -22.79 12.83 -17.17
CA PHE A 53 -22.54 12.84 -15.73
C PHE A 53 -22.77 11.44 -15.11
N ARG A 54 -23.85 10.76 -15.51
CA ARG A 54 -24.12 9.37 -15.13
C ARG A 54 -22.98 8.44 -15.55
N LEU A 55 -22.48 8.60 -16.77
CA LEU A 55 -21.36 7.81 -17.28
C LEU A 55 -20.09 8.08 -16.46
N MET A 56 -19.78 9.35 -16.15
CA MET A 56 -18.62 9.71 -15.31
C MET A 56 -18.70 9.11 -13.91
N LEU A 57 -19.87 9.16 -13.25
CA LEU A 57 -20.07 8.54 -11.94
C LEU A 57 -19.85 7.03 -11.97
N LEU A 58 -20.39 6.34 -12.98
CA LEU A 58 -20.17 4.89 -13.16
C LEU A 58 -18.68 4.59 -13.37
N MET A 59 -18.01 5.36 -14.23
CA MET A 59 -16.59 5.19 -14.51
C MET A 59 -15.72 5.35 -13.26
N VAL A 60 -15.90 6.45 -12.54
CA VAL A 60 -15.18 6.74 -11.29
C VAL A 60 -15.42 5.58 -10.31
N SER A 61 -16.66 5.16 -10.14
CA SER A 61 -17.00 4.07 -9.22
C SER A 61 -16.31 2.75 -9.55
N VAL A 62 -16.37 2.33 -10.82
CA VAL A 62 -15.70 1.09 -11.27
C VAL A 62 -14.19 1.17 -11.07
N ILE A 63 -13.58 2.32 -11.40
CA ILE A 63 -12.13 2.52 -11.22
C ILE A 63 -11.74 2.42 -9.75
N PHE A 64 -12.51 3.03 -8.86
CA PHE A 64 -12.23 3.02 -7.43
C PHE A 64 -12.32 1.61 -6.85
N ILE A 65 -13.32 0.83 -7.27
CA ILE A 65 -13.42 -0.59 -6.89
C ILE A 65 -12.18 -1.35 -7.34
N ILE A 66 -11.73 -1.16 -8.59
CA ILE A 66 -10.52 -1.84 -9.09
C ILE A 66 -9.28 -1.39 -8.32
N ILE A 67 -9.11 -0.09 -8.02
CA ILE A 67 -8.00 0.42 -7.22
C ILE A 67 -8.00 -0.23 -5.83
N ALA A 68 -9.16 -0.32 -5.19
CA ALA A 68 -9.29 -0.89 -3.86
C ALA A 68 -8.84 -2.34 -3.80
N LEU A 69 -9.35 -3.15 -4.74
CA LEU A 69 -8.99 -4.56 -4.85
C LEU A 69 -7.53 -4.74 -5.22
N TYR A 70 -7.00 -3.92 -6.14
CA TYR A 70 -5.60 -3.96 -6.55
C TYR A 70 -4.63 -3.64 -5.41
N VAL A 71 -4.91 -2.58 -4.66
CA VAL A 71 -4.06 -2.12 -3.55
C VAL A 71 -4.10 -3.13 -2.42
N GLY A 72 -5.29 -3.62 -2.07
CA GLY A 72 -5.46 -4.71 -1.11
C GLY A 72 -4.64 -5.94 -1.51
N ALA A 73 -4.69 -6.34 -2.78
CA ALA A 73 -3.91 -7.48 -3.29
C ALA A 73 -2.39 -7.26 -3.20
N ILE A 74 -1.89 -6.08 -3.58
CA ILE A 74 -0.45 -5.78 -3.51
C ILE A 74 0.05 -5.76 -2.07
N VAL A 75 -0.65 -5.06 -1.17
CA VAL A 75 -0.24 -4.97 0.24
C VAL A 75 -0.27 -6.35 0.90
N THR A 76 -1.28 -7.16 0.57
CA THR A 76 -1.38 -8.55 1.02
C THR A 76 -0.23 -9.41 0.48
N ALA A 77 0.08 -9.31 -0.81
CA ALA A 77 1.22 -10.00 -1.41
C ALA A 77 2.56 -9.63 -0.75
N ASN A 78 2.76 -8.35 -0.46
CA ASN A 78 3.95 -7.89 0.25
C ASN A 78 4.01 -8.43 1.68
N THR A 79 2.87 -8.45 2.37
CA THR A 79 2.74 -8.97 3.74
C THR A 79 3.10 -10.46 3.78
N PHE A 80 2.50 -11.29 2.92
CA PHE A 80 2.83 -12.72 2.82
C PHE A 80 4.28 -12.97 2.44
N ALA A 81 4.82 -12.22 1.49
CA ALA A 81 6.22 -12.33 1.11
C ALA A 81 7.15 -12.09 2.30
N THR A 82 6.80 -11.16 3.19
CA THR A 82 7.59 -10.79 4.37
C THR A 82 7.43 -11.82 5.49
N VAL A 83 6.21 -12.31 5.75
CA VAL A 83 5.94 -13.38 6.73
C VAL A 83 6.64 -14.68 6.33
N ILE A 84 6.55 -15.10 5.06
CA ILE A 84 7.20 -16.31 4.57
C ILE A 84 8.73 -16.20 4.68
N ALA A 85 9.30 -15.02 4.41
CA ALA A 85 10.73 -14.80 4.62
C ALA A 85 11.15 -14.99 6.09
N GLY A 86 10.28 -14.61 7.04
CA GLY A 86 10.48 -14.87 8.47
C GLY A 86 10.42 -16.36 8.85
N ARG A 87 9.66 -17.18 8.11
CA ARG A 87 9.46 -18.62 8.38
C ARG A 87 10.49 -19.54 7.70
N THR A 88 11.53 -18.98 7.08
CA THR A 88 12.49 -19.77 6.27
C THR A 88 13.13 -20.93 7.05
N ARG A 89 13.57 -20.70 8.30
CA ARG A 89 14.17 -21.75 9.15
C ARG A 89 13.16 -22.86 9.48
N THR A 90 11.94 -22.51 9.90
CA THR A 90 10.87 -23.47 10.19
C THR A 90 10.52 -24.31 8.96
N ILE A 91 10.44 -23.67 7.80
CA ILE A 91 10.19 -24.34 6.53
C ILE A 91 11.33 -25.30 6.17
N ALA A 92 12.59 -24.90 6.38
CA ALA A 92 13.75 -25.76 6.18
C ALA A 92 13.75 -26.97 7.13
N LEU A 93 13.40 -26.78 8.41
CA LEU A 93 13.27 -27.86 9.40
C LEU A 93 12.17 -28.85 9.04
N LEU A 94 10.99 -28.36 8.61
CA LEU A 94 9.92 -29.24 8.14
C LEU A 94 10.38 -30.08 6.94
N ARG A 95 11.16 -29.49 6.03
CA ARG A 95 11.73 -30.20 4.88
C ARG A 95 12.81 -31.22 5.28
N LEU A 96 13.56 -30.99 6.36
CA LEU A 96 14.51 -31.97 6.91
C LEU A 96 13.80 -33.20 7.50
N VAL A 97 12.65 -33.00 8.16
CA VAL A 97 11.84 -34.09 8.74
C VAL A 97 10.98 -34.80 7.68
N GLY A 98 11.17 -34.50 6.39
CA GLY A 98 10.55 -35.22 5.27
C GLY A 98 9.37 -34.51 4.59
N ALA A 99 9.00 -33.29 4.99
CA ALA A 99 7.92 -32.57 4.32
C ALA A 99 8.31 -32.17 2.88
N THR A 100 7.48 -32.53 1.90
CA THR A 100 7.72 -32.17 0.50
C THR A 100 7.44 -30.69 0.23
N ALA A 101 8.14 -30.08 -0.73
CA ALA A 101 7.88 -28.68 -1.12
C ALA A 101 6.44 -28.45 -1.64
N ARG A 102 5.77 -29.49 -2.16
CA ARG A 102 4.36 -29.40 -2.54
C ARG A 102 3.45 -29.33 -1.30
N SER A 103 3.68 -30.20 -0.31
CA SER A 103 2.89 -30.21 0.93
C SER A 103 2.98 -28.89 1.69
N VAL A 104 4.19 -28.33 1.84
CA VAL A 104 4.38 -27.04 2.54
C VAL A 104 3.72 -25.89 1.78
N ARG A 105 3.82 -25.85 0.45
CA ARG A 105 3.17 -24.81 -0.37
C ARG A 105 1.65 -24.88 -0.29
N SER A 106 1.08 -26.08 -0.37
CA SER A 106 -0.37 -26.28 -0.25
C SER A 106 -0.86 -25.84 1.13
N ARG A 107 -0.13 -26.18 2.19
CA ARG A 107 -0.45 -25.75 3.57
C ARG A 107 -0.40 -24.24 3.74
N VAL A 108 0.64 -23.57 3.21
CA VAL A 108 0.77 -22.10 3.26
C VAL A 108 -0.34 -21.42 2.47
N ALA A 109 -0.72 -21.97 1.31
CA ALA A 109 -1.84 -21.43 0.53
C ALA A 109 -3.18 -21.61 1.25
N ALA A 110 -3.43 -22.78 1.87
CA ALA A 110 -4.64 -23.02 2.66
C ALA A 110 -4.72 -22.11 3.90
N GLU A 111 -3.60 -21.94 4.62
CA GLU A 111 -3.49 -20.92 5.69
C GLU A 111 -3.84 -19.53 5.13
N GLY A 112 -3.34 -19.19 3.95
CA GLY A 112 -3.63 -17.90 3.32
C GLY A 112 -5.09 -17.66 2.99
N LEU A 113 -5.80 -18.69 2.49
CA LEU A 113 -7.23 -18.60 2.22
C LEU A 113 -8.04 -18.41 3.51
N LEU A 114 -7.71 -19.15 4.56
CA LEU A 114 -8.40 -19.04 5.85
C LEU A 114 -8.22 -17.66 6.48
N MET A 115 -6.98 -17.15 6.52
CA MET A 115 -6.71 -15.82 7.06
C MET A 115 -7.30 -14.72 6.19
N GLY A 116 -7.31 -14.91 4.87
CA GLY A 116 -7.94 -14.00 3.91
C GLY A 116 -9.45 -13.95 4.07
N ALA A 117 -10.12 -15.09 4.20
CA ALA A 117 -11.56 -15.15 4.44
C ALA A 117 -11.94 -14.54 5.79
N ALA A 118 -11.21 -14.87 6.87
CA ALA A 118 -11.45 -14.31 8.19
C ALA A 118 -11.27 -12.78 8.20
N GLY A 119 -10.18 -12.29 7.60
CA GLY A 119 -9.95 -10.86 7.42
C GLY A 119 -11.03 -10.20 6.58
N ALA A 120 -11.38 -10.78 5.43
CA ALA A 120 -12.36 -10.21 4.53
C ALA A 120 -13.76 -10.10 5.16
N VAL A 121 -14.21 -11.12 5.88
CA VAL A 121 -15.48 -11.08 6.63
C VAL A 121 -15.43 -10.00 7.71
N ALA A 122 -14.35 -9.92 8.49
CA ALA A 122 -14.21 -8.89 9.52
C ALA A 122 -14.21 -7.47 8.93
N GLY A 123 -13.52 -7.28 7.79
CA GLY A 123 -13.48 -6.01 7.07
C GLY A 123 -14.84 -5.62 6.50
N TRP A 124 -15.59 -6.58 5.93
CA TRP A 124 -16.93 -6.36 5.42
C TRP A 124 -17.92 -5.97 6.52
N VAL A 125 -17.95 -6.71 7.64
CA VAL A 125 -18.81 -6.38 8.79
C VAL A 125 -18.52 -4.96 9.31
N LEU A 126 -17.25 -4.59 9.41
CA LEU A 126 -16.86 -3.24 9.86
C LEU A 126 -17.26 -2.16 8.84
N ALA A 127 -17.16 -2.44 7.54
CA ALA A 127 -17.57 -1.51 6.49
C ALA A 127 -19.09 -1.30 6.46
N GLU A 128 -19.85 -2.37 6.59
CA GLU A 128 -21.32 -2.31 6.65
C GLU A 128 -21.77 -1.53 7.88
N ALA A 129 -21.14 -1.79 9.04
CA ALA A 129 -21.42 -1.06 10.27
C ALA A 129 -21.08 0.44 10.14
N LEU A 130 -19.98 0.77 9.46
CA LEU A 130 -19.62 2.15 9.19
C LEU A 130 -20.61 2.82 8.22
N ALA A 131 -21.00 2.16 7.14
CA ALA A 131 -21.98 2.67 6.20
C ALA A 131 -23.36 2.87 6.85
N LEU A 132 -23.78 1.94 7.72
CA LEU A 132 -24.99 2.08 8.52
C LEU A 132 -24.89 3.29 9.46
N ALA A 133 -23.75 3.49 10.13
CA ALA A 133 -23.55 4.65 10.99
C ALA A 133 -23.62 5.97 10.19
N ILE A 134 -22.98 6.02 9.03
CA ILE A 134 -22.98 7.19 8.15
C ILE A 134 -24.39 7.49 7.62
N THR A 135 -25.13 6.49 7.14
CA THR A 135 -26.48 6.71 6.57
C THR A 135 -27.52 7.05 7.63
N ARG A 136 -27.35 6.57 8.88
CA ARG A 136 -28.28 6.87 9.98
C ARG A 136 -27.98 8.18 10.70
N LEU A 137 -26.71 8.52 10.91
CA LEU A 137 -26.30 9.71 11.64
C LEU A 137 -25.98 10.89 10.70
N GLY A 138 -25.59 10.61 9.46
CA GLY A 138 -25.18 11.61 8.47
C GLY A 138 -26.24 12.68 8.20
N PRO A 139 -27.54 12.34 8.04
CA PRO A 139 -28.58 13.34 7.88
C PRO A 139 -28.67 14.31 9.06
N ALA A 140 -28.69 13.77 10.29
CA ALA A 140 -28.74 14.57 11.52
C ALA A 140 -27.48 15.42 11.75
N LEU A 141 -26.32 15.01 11.20
CA LEU A 141 -25.06 15.74 11.28
C LEU A 141 -24.87 16.74 10.11
N GLY A 142 -25.82 16.81 9.17
CA GLY A 142 -25.72 17.64 7.97
C GLY A 142 -24.71 17.14 6.93
N TRP A 143 -24.25 15.89 7.03
CA TRP A 143 -23.33 15.27 6.07
C TRP A 143 -24.06 14.69 4.85
N LEU A 144 -25.34 14.35 5.03
CA LEU A 144 -26.20 13.77 4.00
C LEU A 144 -27.54 14.53 3.97
N PRO A 145 -28.18 14.67 2.80
CA PRO A 145 -29.54 15.20 2.72
C PRO A 145 -30.56 14.40 3.54
N GLU A 146 -31.48 15.10 4.21
CA GLU A 146 -32.60 14.46 4.88
C GLU A 146 -33.65 13.95 3.88
N GLY A 147 -34.43 12.93 4.26
CA GLY A 147 -35.53 12.39 3.46
C GLY A 147 -35.14 11.55 2.24
N ARG A 148 -33.86 11.16 2.11
CA ARG A 148 -33.37 10.26 1.05
C ARG A 148 -33.27 8.82 1.54
N ASP A 149 -33.60 7.87 0.66
CA ASP A 149 -33.36 6.46 0.89
C ASP A 149 -31.94 6.08 0.47
N TYR A 150 -31.10 5.80 1.47
CA TYR A 150 -29.72 5.37 1.25
C TYR A 150 -29.61 3.83 1.19
N PRO A 151 -28.85 3.27 0.24
CA PRO A 151 -28.65 1.83 0.17
C PRO A 151 -27.90 1.33 1.40
N LEU A 152 -28.47 0.34 2.08
CA LEU A 152 -27.89 -0.26 3.28
C LEU A 152 -27.01 -1.48 2.97
N PHE A 153 -27.23 -2.11 1.82
CA PHE A 153 -26.52 -3.31 1.38
C PHE A 153 -26.44 -3.34 -0.14
N ASP A 154 -25.28 -3.75 -0.66
CA ASP A 154 -25.06 -3.99 -2.09
C ASP A 154 -24.47 -5.41 -2.28
N PRO A 155 -25.07 -6.29 -3.10
CA PRO A 155 -24.53 -7.61 -3.41
C PRO A 155 -23.07 -7.60 -3.93
N LEU A 156 -22.61 -6.52 -4.56
CA LEU A 156 -21.22 -6.36 -5.01
C LEU A 156 -20.21 -6.38 -3.87
N THR A 157 -20.64 -6.06 -2.63
CA THR A 157 -19.78 -6.14 -1.45
C THR A 157 -19.34 -7.59 -1.16
N LEU A 158 -20.20 -8.57 -1.42
CA LEU A 158 -19.86 -10.00 -1.29
C LEU A 158 -18.85 -10.45 -2.34
N VAL A 159 -18.93 -9.86 -3.55
CA VAL A 159 -17.92 -10.07 -4.60
C VAL A 159 -16.57 -9.53 -4.13
N ALA A 160 -16.53 -8.33 -3.52
CA ALA A 160 -15.30 -7.78 -2.95
C ALA A 160 -14.71 -8.67 -1.85
N VAL A 161 -15.53 -9.23 -0.96
CA VAL A 161 -15.11 -10.22 0.05
C VAL A 161 -14.46 -11.44 -0.60
N ALA A 162 -15.11 -12.02 -1.61
CA ALA A 162 -14.59 -13.17 -2.34
C ALA A 162 -13.27 -12.85 -3.05
N VAL A 163 -13.19 -11.70 -3.73
CA VAL A 163 -11.98 -11.26 -4.43
C VAL A 163 -10.82 -11.04 -3.46
N VAL A 164 -11.05 -10.42 -2.30
CA VAL A 164 -9.99 -10.24 -1.29
C VAL A 164 -9.52 -11.59 -0.74
N ALA A 165 -10.43 -12.52 -0.43
CA ALA A 165 -10.05 -13.86 0.02
C ALA A 165 -9.21 -14.62 -1.04
N LEU A 166 -9.64 -14.57 -2.31
CA LEU A 166 -8.95 -15.21 -3.43
C LEU A 166 -7.60 -14.57 -3.74
N THR A 167 -7.50 -13.24 -3.74
CA THR A 167 -6.23 -12.53 -3.95
C THR A 167 -5.26 -12.78 -2.79
N THR A 168 -5.78 -12.91 -1.56
CA THR A 168 -4.98 -13.31 -0.39
C THR A 168 -4.43 -14.73 -0.55
N TRP A 169 -5.26 -15.67 -0.98
CA TRP A 169 -4.83 -17.03 -1.32
C TRP A 169 -3.78 -17.04 -2.44
N ALA A 170 -4.00 -16.29 -3.51
CA ALA A 170 -3.07 -16.18 -4.63
C ALA A 170 -1.73 -15.56 -4.20
N ALA A 171 -1.76 -14.53 -3.35
CA ALA A 171 -0.60 -13.93 -2.73
C ALA A 171 0.19 -14.92 -1.86
N ALA A 172 -0.49 -15.68 -1.01
CA ALA A 172 0.11 -16.72 -0.19
C ALA A 172 0.75 -17.82 -1.05
N TRP A 173 0.05 -18.26 -2.09
CA TRP A 173 0.53 -19.26 -3.04
C TRP A 173 1.77 -18.76 -3.81
N ALA A 174 1.73 -17.54 -4.36
CA ALA A 174 2.85 -16.92 -5.06
C ALA A 174 4.06 -16.74 -4.14
N GLY A 175 3.84 -16.25 -2.91
CA GLY A 175 4.87 -16.11 -1.89
C GLY A 175 5.51 -17.44 -1.52
N SER A 176 4.72 -18.51 -1.45
CA SER A 176 5.18 -19.86 -1.10
C SER A 176 6.07 -20.49 -2.17
N ARG A 177 6.12 -19.98 -3.40
CA ARG A 177 7.01 -20.54 -4.44
C ARG A 177 8.48 -20.51 -4.04
N ARG A 178 8.89 -19.57 -3.19
CA ARG A 178 10.25 -19.49 -2.63
C ARG A 178 10.61 -20.68 -1.73
N VAL A 179 9.62 -21.32 -1.13
CA VAL A 179 9.80 -22.51 -0.26
C VAL A 179 10.49 -23.65 -0.99
N ALA A 180 10.20 -23.83 -2.29
CA ALA A 180 10.81 -24.89 -3.09
C ALA A 180 12.34 -24.73 -3.21
N GLY A 181 12.84 -23.49 -3.17
CA GLY A 181 14.26 -23.18 -3.25
C GLY A 181 15.01 -23.23 -1.91
N VAL A 182 14.31 -23.36 -0.78
CA VAL A 182 14.95 -23.43 0.54
C VAL A 182 15.54 -24.82 0.74
N SER A 183 16.86 -24.96 0.72
CA SER A 183 17.52 -26.26 0.93
C SER A 183 17.34 -26.74 2.38
N PRO A 184 17.19 -28.05 2.62
CA PRO A 184 17.13 -28.59 3.98
C PRO A 184 18.39 -28.25 4.80
N ILE A 185 19.56 -28.19 4.15
CA ILE A 185 20.83 -27.79 4.78
C ILE A 185 20.86 -26.30 5.19
N ALA A 186 19.98 -25.44 4.65
CA ALA A 186 19.86 -24.06 5.12
C ALA A 186 19.38 -23.98 6.59
N ALA A 187 18.82 -25.06 7.13
CA ALA A 187 18.48 -25.15 8.56
C ALA A 187 19.72 -25.31 9.46
N THR A 188 20.85 -25.81 8.95
CA THR A 188 22.07 -26.10 9.73
C THR A 188 23.03 -24.92 9.81
N GLY A 189 22.60 -23.70 9.51
CA GLY A 189 23.36 -22.46 9.73
C GLY A 189 24.53 -22.20 8.78
N ALA A 190 24.91 -23.17 7.94
CA ALA A 190 25.89 -22.93 6.88
C ALA A 190 25.30 -21.92 5.89
N ALA A 191 25.86 -20.71 5.89
CA ALA A 191 25.50 -19.65 4.96
C ALA A 191 25.74 -20.16 3.54
N VAL A 192 24.69 -20.67 2.91
CA VAL A 192 24.73 -21.01 1.49
C VAL A 192 24.90 -19.70 0.74
N GLU A 193 26.11 -19.45 0.24
CA GLU A 193 26.39 -18.37 -0.70
C GLU A 193 25.37 -18.39 -1.83
N MET A 194 24.85 -17.21 -2.19
CA MET A 194 23.88 -17.06 -3.28
C MET A 194 24.51 -17.61 -4.58
N ARG A 195 24.03 -18.78 -5.02
CA ARG A 195 24.48 -19.43 -6.26
C ARG A 195 24.29 -18.51 -7.49
N PRO A 196 25.15 -18.63 -8.52
CA PRO A 196 25.07 -17.86 -9.78
C PRO A 196 23.70 -17.91 -10.49
N GLU A 197 22.91 -18.96 -10.28
CA GLU A 197 21.55 -19.11 -10.84
C GLU A 197 20.56 -18.01 -10.40
N ALA A 198 20.80 -17.40 -9.23
CA ALA A 198 20.01 -16.27 -8.74
C ALA A 198 20.15 -15.01 -9.61
N ALA A 199 21.26 -14.88 -10.36
CA ALA A 199 21.50 -13.76 -11.28
C ALA A 199 20.65 -13.88 -12.57
N ARG A 200 20.46 -15.10 -13.11
CA ARG A 200 19.69 -15.33 -14.35
C ARG A 200 18.19 -15.05 -14.18
N ARG A 201 17.60 -15.44 -13.04
CA ARG A 201 16.20 -15.09 -12.68
C ARG A 201 16.00 -13.59 -12.46
N ARG A 202 17.05 -12.87 -12.10
CA ARG A 202 17.06 -11.41 -11.89
C ARG A 202 16.86 -10.65 -13.20
N SER A 203 17.38 -11.18 -14.31
CA SER A 203 17.19 -10.61 -15.65
C SER A 203 15.72 -10.63 -16.07
N GLY A 204 15.03 -11.78 -15.99
CA GLY A 204 13.63 -11.91 -16.43
C GLY A 204 12.64 -11.01 -15.66
N ARG A 205 12.79 -10.89 -14.33
CA ARG A 205 11.96 -9.98 -13.52
C ARG A 205 12.19 -8.52 -13.87
N SER A 206 13.44 -8.15 -14.17
CA SER A 206 13.81 -6.79 -14.55
C SER A 206 13.25 -6.43 -15.92
N VAL A 207 13.33 -7.35 -16.89
CA VAL A 207 12.74 -7.18 -18.23
C VAL A 207 11.23 -6.96 -18.13
N TRP A 208 10.50 -7.82 -17.40
CA TRP A 208 9.06 -7.65 -17.21
C TRP A 208 8.68 -6.35 -16.49
N ALA A 209 9.48 -5.92 -15.50
CA ALA A 209 9.25 -4.64 -14.84
C ALA A 209 9.39 -3.46 -15.81
N VAL A 210 10.44 -3.46 -16.64
CA VAL A 210 10.66 -2.41 -17.65
C VAL A 210 9.56 -2.43 -18.71
N ILE A 211 9.16 -3.60 -19.21
CA ILE A 211 8.05 -3.74 -20.17
C ILE A 211 6.77 -3.12 -19.60
N LEU A 212 6.40 -3.47 -18.37
CA LEU A 212 5.20 -2.94 -17.71
C LEU A 212 5.27 -1.43 -17.46
N MET A 213 6.45 -0.91 -17.11
CA MET A 213 6.65 0.54 -16.94
C MET A 213 6.48 1.28 -18.27
N VAL A 214 7.14 0.79 -19.34
CA VAL A 214 7.10 1.44 -20.65
C VAL A 214 5.71 1.33 -21.27
N SER A 215 5.09 0.15 -21.29
CA SER A 215 3.74 -0.03 -21.82
C SER A 215 2.70 0.73 -21.00
N GLY A 216 2.85 0.75 -19.68
CA GLY A 216 1.99 1.54 -18.80
C GLY A 216 2.09 3.03 -19.06
N CYS A 217 3.30 3.58 -19.18
CA CYS A 217 3.50 4.99 -19.54
C CYS A 217 2.94 5.32 -20.93
N ALA A 218 3.09 4.43 -21.91
CA ALA A 218 2.51 4.60 -23.25
C ALA A 218 0.97 4.63 -23.20
N LEU A 219 0.35 3.74 -22.42
CA LEU A 219 -1.10 3.73 -22.22
C LEU A 219 -1.61 4.96 -21.47
N ILE A 220 -0.85 5.48 -20.50
CA ILE A 220 -1.19 6.74 -19.82
C ILE A 220 -1.13 7.91 -20.80
N ALA A 221 -0.07 8.00 -21.62
CA ALA A 221 0.05 9.04 -22.62
C ALA A 221 -1.09 8.96 -23.66
N LEU A 222 -1.42 7.75 -24.11
CA LEU A 222 -2.55 7.52 -25.01
C LEU A 222 -3.87 7.93 -24.34
N GLY A 223 -4.10 7.50 -23.10
CA GLY A 223 -5.29 7.86 -22.33
C GLY A 223 -5.40 9.38 -22.13
N LEU A 224 -4.31 10.06 -21.83
CA LEU A 224 -4.27 11.53 -21.70
C LEU A 224 -4.67 12.23 -23.01
N VAL A 225 -4.10 11.80 -24.14
CA VAL A 225 -4.43 12.38 -25.45
C VAL A 225 -5.90 12.14 -25.80
N LEU A 226 -6.40 10.92 -25.59
CA LEU A 226 -7.80 10.59 -25.80
C LEU A 226 -8.74 11.27 -24.78
N GLY A 227 -8.23 11.66 -23.61
CA GLY A 227 -8.96 12.37 -22.56
C GLY A 227 -9.40 13.78 -22.94
N PHE A 228 -8.72 14.39 -23.93
CA PHE A 228 -9.19 15.64 -24.54
C PHE A 228 -10.38 15.43 -25.48
N LEU A 229 -10.65 14.20 -25.90
CA LEU A 229 -11.75 13.87 -26.81
C LEU A 229 -12.93 13.26 -26.08
N THR A 230 -12.67 12.35 -25.13
CA THR A 230 -13.73 11.56 -24.47
C THR A 230 -13.38 11.25 -23.01
N PRO A 231 -14.34 11.32 -22.08
CA PRO A 231 -14.14 10.89 -20.69
C PRO A 231 -13.80 9.40 -20.56
N ILE A 232 -14.24 8.57 -21.52
CA ILE A 232 -14.01 7.11 -21.55
C ILE A 232 -12.51 6.77 -21.56
N ALA A 233 -11.68 7.68 -22.09
CA ALA A 233 -10.23 7.55 -22.10
C ALA A 233 -9.60 7.36 -20.71
N LEU A 234 -10.31 7.75 -19.64
CA LEU A 234 -9.87 7.49 -18.28
C LEU A 234 -9.63 6.00 -18.01
N PHE A 235 -10.38 5.06 -18.61
CA PHE A 235 -10.09 3.63 -18.45
C PHE A 235 -8.75 3.23 -19.07
N VAL A 236 -8.37 3.83 -20.21
CA VAL A 236 -7.08 3.57 -20.87
C VAL A 236 -5.94 4.09 -20.01
N ALA A 237 -6.05 5.33 -19.54
CA ALA A 237 -5.07 5.91 -18.61
C ALA A 237 -5.00 5.12 -17.30
N PHE A 238 -6.12 4.66 -16.79
CA PHE A 238 -6.22 3.85 -15.58
C PHE A 238 -5.50 2.51 -15.72
N LEU A 239 -5.72 1.76 -16.80
CA LEU A 239 -5.01 0.52 -17.08
C LEU A 239 -3.50 0.76 -17.25
N GLY A 240 -3.12 1.88 -17.88
CA GLY A 240 -1.72 2.30 -17.97
C GLY A 240 -1.11 2.64 -16.61
N GLY A 241 -1.87 3.29 -15.73
CA GLY A 241 -1.53 3.55 -14.32
C GLY A 241 -1.28 2.24 -13.57
N LEU A 242 -2.19 1.29 -13.69
CA LEU A 242 -2.09 -0.03 -13.07
C LEU A 242 -0.85 -0.81 -13.55
N ALA A 243 -0.61 -0.81 -14.86
CA ALA A 243 0.53 -1.48 -15.48
C ALA A 243 1.86 -0.84 -15.06
N SER A 244 1.98 0.49 -15.20
CA SER A 244 3.20 1.22 -14.85
C SER A 244 3.53 1.10 -13.36
N PHE A 245 2.53 1.23 -12.49
CA PHE A 245 2.72 1.10 -11.04
C PHE A 245 3.07 -0.34 -10.64
N THR A 246 2.47 -1.35 -11.27
CA THR A 246 2.87 -2.76 -11.10
C THR A 246 4.33 -2.96 -11.54
N GLY A 247 4.73 -2.33 -12.65
CA GLY A 247 6.11 -2.31 -13.13
C GLY A 247 7.07 -1.71 -12.10
N ILE A 248 6.71 -0.58 -11.49
CA ILE A 248 7.48 0.06 -10.40
C ILE A 248 7.59 -0.87 -9.19
N ALA A 249 6.48 -1.49 -8.76
CA ALA A 249 6.46 -2.38 -7.61
C ALA A 249 7.32 -3.64 -7.83
N ILE A 250 7.25 -4.25 -9.02
CA ILE A 250 8.08 -5.41 -9.38
C ILE A 250 9.54 -4.99 -9.59
N GLY A 251 9.77 -3.82 -10.18
CA GLY A 251 11.07 -3.21 -10.48
C GLY A 251 11.70 -2.44 -9.32
N ALA A 252 11.15 -2.53 -8.11
CA ALA A 252 11.64 -1.79 -6.94
C ALA A 252 13.14 -2.01 -6.65
N HIS A 253 13.70 -3.17 -7.03
CA HIS A 253 15.14 -3.46 -6.91
C HIS A 253 16.01 -2.63 -7.86
N LEU A 254 15.44 -2.07 -8.92
CA LEU A 254 16.11 -1.15 -9.86
C LEU A 254 15.93 0.30 -9.44
N ILE A 255 14.71 0.66 -9.02
CA ILE A 255 14.31 2.05 -8.75
C ILE A 255 14.77 2.51 -7.37
N MET A 256 14.70 1.65 -6.35
CA MET A 256 14.92 2.07 -4.98
C MET A 256 16.39 2.39 -4.64
N PRO A 257 17.42 1.68 -5.16
CA PRO A 257 18.81 2.00 -4.85
C PRO A 257 19.22 3.46 -5.13
N PRO A 258 18.94 4.06 -6.31
CA PRO A 258 19.25 5.48 -6.54
C PRO A 258 18.44 6.41 -5.65
N VAL A 259 17.15 6.12 -5.42
CA VAL A 259 16.29 6.92 -4.54
C VAL A 259 16.82 6.92 -3.09
N LEU A 260 17.24 5.76 -2.58
CA LEU A 260 17.86 5.63 -1.26
C LEU A 260 19.20 6.37 -1.19
N ARG A 261 20.01 6.36 -2.26
CA ARG A 261 21.26 7.14 -2.31
C ARG A 261 20.98 8.64 -2.22
N LEU A 262 19.96 9.14 -2.90
CA LEU A 262 19.55 10.54 -2.84
C LEU A 262 19.05 10.91 -1.44
N ALA A 263 18.16 10.11 -0.86
CA ALA A 263 17.66 10.30 0.50
C ALA A 263 18.80 10.29 1.54
N GLY A 264 19.79 9.40 1.35
CA GLY A 264 20.96 9.31 2.23
C GLY A 264 21.85 10.57 2.23
N ARG A 265 21.84 11.36 1.16
CA ARG A 265 22.57 12.64 1.11
C ARG A 265 21.94 13.72 1.99
N VAL A 266 20.63 13.64 2.24
CA VAL A 266 19.85 14.64 2.97
C VAL A 266 19.94 14.44 4.50
N ILE A 267 20.01 13.20 4.97
CA ILE A 267 19.96 12.85 6.41
C ILE A 267 21.25 13.18 7.18
N GLY A 268 22.25 13.74 6.50
CA GLY A 268 23.42 14.36 7.10
C GLY A 268 24.71 13.54 6.94
N ARG A 269 25.84 14.25 6.86
CA ARG A 269 27.18 13.68 6.59
C ARG A 269 27.88 13.07 7.81
N GLY A 270 27.21 13.00 8.97
CA GLY A 270 27.80 12.44 10.18
C GLY A 270 28.09 10.93 10.04
N PRO A 271 29.05 10.37 10.81
CA PRO A 271 29.48 8.97 10.67
C PRO A 271 28.33 7.96 10.82
N THR A 272 27.36 8.20 11.70
CA THR A 272 26.18 7.35 11.86
C THR A 272 25.20 7.44 10.69
N GLY A 273 25.08 8.61 10.06
CA GLY A 273 24.25 8.83 8.88
C GLY A 273 24.86 8.20 7.63
N ALA A 274 26.17 8.36 7.46
CA ALA A 274 26.94 7.71 6.39
C ALA A 274 26.89 6.18 6.49
N LEU A 275 27.05 5.62 7.69
CA LEU A 275 26.92 4.18 7.94
C LEU A 275 25.50 3.68 7.66
N ALA A 276 24.46 4.41 8.07
CA ALA A 276 23.07 4.06 7.76
C ALA A 276 22.80 4.07 6.24
N ALA A 277 23.27 5.10 5.54
CA ALA A 277 23.15 5.22 4.08
C ALA A 277 23.89 4.13 3.33
N ALA A 278 25.11 3.81 3.76
CA ALA A 278 25.87 2.69 3.21
C ALA A 278 25.14 1.36 3.43
N ASN A 279 24.57 1.13 4.62
CA ASN A 279 23.87 -0.10 4.94
C ASN A 279 22.60 -0.29 4.09
N ALA A 280 21.80 0.77 3.91
CA ALA A 280 20.59 0.74 3.11
C ALA A 280 20.87 0.37 1.64
N VAL A 281 22.01 0.82 1.09
CA VAL A 281 22.42 0.58 -0.30
C VAL A 281 23.15 -0.76 -0.47
N ARG A 282 23.81 -1.28 0.57
CA ARG A 282 24.53 -2.56 0.54
C ARG A 282 23.61 -3.76 0.33
N TYR A 283 22.38 -3.70 0.87
CA TYR A 283 21.37 -4.76 0.75
C TYR A 283 20.09 -4.27 0.07
N PRO A 284 20.15 -3.91 -1.24
CA PRO A 284 19.10 -3.17 -1.92
C PRO A 284 17.78 -3.95 -2.01
N GLU A 285 17.80 -5.27 -2.18
CA GLU A 285 16.57 -6.07 -2.26
C GLU A 285 15.75 -6.05 -0.97
N ARG A 286 16.45 -5.98 0.16
CA ARG A 286 15.83 -5.95 1.49
C ARG A 286 15.24 -4.57 1.77
N SER A 287 16.05 -3.53 1.56
CA SER A 287 15.62 -2.14 1.70
C SER A 287 14.48 -1.81 0.74
N ALA A 288 14.57 -2.23 -0.53
CA ALA A 288 13.53 -2.01 -1.52
C ALA A 288 12.19 -2.63 -1.14
N ARG A 289 12.20 -3.87 -0.62
CA ARG A 289 10.97 -4.54 -0.16
C ARG A 289 10.33 -3.81 1.03
N SER A 290 11.16 -3.23 1.91
CA SER A 290 10.68 -2.44 3.03
C SER A 290 10.08 -1.11 2.58
N THR A 291 10.77 -0.41 1.70
CA THR A 291 10.39 0.92 1.26
C THR A 291 9.21 0.91 0.30
N ILE A 292 9.07 -0.11 -0.56
CA ILE A 292 8.01 -0.13 -1.59
C ILE A 292 6.60 -0.18 -0.98
N GLY A 293 6.41 -0.85 0.16
CA GLY A 293 5.13 -0.86 0.87
C GLY A 293 4.68 0.55 1.28
N LEU A 294 5.63 1.35 1.77
CA LEU A 294 5.38 2.75 2.15
C LEU A 294 5.17 3.63 0.91
N VAL A 295 5.93 3.42 -0.16
CA VAL A 295 5.71 4.12 -1.45
C VAL A 295 4.28 3.91 -1.92
N ILE A 296 3.76 2.68 -1.90
CA ILE A 296 2.39 2.37 -2.32
C ILE A 296 1.36 3.18 -1.54
N GLY A 297 1.49 3.20 -0.21
CA GLY A 297 0.60 3.97 0.65
C GLY A 297 0.66 5.47 0.38
N VAL A 298 1.86 6.05 0.30
CA VAL A 298 2.07 7.48 0.04
C VAL A 298 1.58 7.87 -1.35
N THR A 299 1.92 7.09 -2.38
CA THR A 299 1.45 7.32 -3.76
C THR A 299 -0.06 7.37 -3.79
N LEU A 300 -0.74 6.44 -3.14
CA LEU A 300 -2.19 6.34 -3.21
C LEU A 300 -2.91 7.46 -2.46
N VAL A 301 -2.45 7.79 -1.25
CA VAL A 301 -2.98 8.95 -0.51
C VAL A 301 -2.81 10.23 -1.34
N THR A 302 -1.63 10.43 -1.89
CA THR A 302 -1.30 11.64 -2.65
C THR A 302 -2.05 11.69 -3.98
N LEU A 303 -2.19 10.53 -4.65
CA LEU A 303 -2.96 10.39 -5.89
C LEU A 303 -4.39 10.84 -5.69
N PHE A 304 -5.08 10.32 -4.67
CA PHE A 304 -6.47 10.70 -4.43
C PHE A 304 -6.60 12.17 -4.01
N ALA A 305 -5.71 12.65 -3.13
CA ALA A 305 -5.72 14.05 -2.73
C ALA A 305 -5.57 15.01 -3.93
N VAL A 306 -4.58 14.75 -4.80
CA VAL A 306 -4.31 15.60 -5.97
C VAL A 306 -5.40 15.47 -7.03
N ALA A 307 -5.88 14.25 -7.29
CA ALA A 307 -6.96 14.00 -8.25
C ALA A 307 -8.25 14.73 -7.85
N LEU A 308 -8.58 14.71 -6.55
CA LEU A 308 -9.74 15.38 -6.00
C LEU A 308 -9.67 16.89 -6.09
N ASP A 309 -8.55 17.46 -5.64
CA ASP A 309 -8.40 18.91 -5.59
C ASP A 309 -8.35 19.48 -7.02
N SER A 310 -7.70 18.74 -7.93
CA SER A 310 -7.73 19.03 -9.37
C SER A 310 -9.13 18.86 -9.97
N TYR A 311 -9.88 17.82 -9.58
CA TYR A 311 -11.26 17.63 -10.02
C TYR A 311 -12.15 18.79 -9.55
N ARG A 312 -12.03 19.20 -8.28
CA ARG A 312 -12.77 20.32 -7.70
C ARG A 312 -12.43 21.63 -8.43
N SER A 313 -11.15 21.95 -8.62
CA SER A 313 -10.73 23.19 -9.28
C SER A 313 -11.15 23.24 -10.75
N MET A 314 -11.01 22.14 -11.49
CA MET A 314 -11.45 22.03 -12.88
C MET A 314 -12.99 22.13 -13.01
N THR A 315 -13.73 21.55 -12.06
CA THR A 315 -15.20 21.67 -12.03
C THR A 315 -15.61 23.12 -11.78
N LEU A 316 -15.00 23.82 -10.83
CA LEU A 316 -15.28 25.24 -10.59
C LEU A 316 -15.00 26.12 -11.83
N LEU A 317 -13.90 25.85 -12.53
CA LEU A 317 -13.57 26.53 -13.80
C LEU A 317 -14.60 26.25 -14.90
N ALA A 318 -15.13 25.03 -14.97
CA ALA A 318 -16.14 24.65 -15.96
C ALA A 318 -17.51 25.31 -15.73
N PHE A 319 -17.84 25.64 -14.47
CA PHE A 319 -19.16 26.14 -14.06
C PHE A 319 -19.19 27.62 -13.65
N GLU A 320 -18.13 28.39 -13.95
CA GLU A 320 -18.04 29.84 -13.67
C GLU A 320 -19.14 30.71 -14.32
N LEU A 321 -20.04 30.12 -15.12
CA LEU A 321 -21.03 30.83 -15.94
C LEU A 321 -22.45 30.91 -15.36
N ASP A 322 -22.78 30.26 -14.22
CA ASP A 322 -24.16 30.23 -13.71
C ASP A 322 -24.27 30.36 -12.16
N PRO A 323 -24.69 31.53 -11.61
CA PRO A 323 -24.73 31.78 -10.16
C PRO A 323 -25.78 30.95 -9.40
N ASP A 324 -26.87 30.51 -10.04
CA ASP A 324 -27.88 29.66 -9.39
C ASP A 324 -27.40 28.21 -9.20
N MET A 325 -26.49 27.75 -10.07
CA MET A 325 -25.89 26.40 -10.00
C MET A 325 -24.80 26.29 -8.92
N ALA A 326 -24.24 27.42 -8.46
CA ALA A 326 -23.11 27.45 -7.54
C ALA A 326 -23.39 26.80 -6.18
N SER A 327 -24.62 26.96 -5.65
CA SER A 327 -25.01 26.38 -4.35
C SER A 327 -25.18 24.85 -4.40
N ALA A 328 -25.80 24.33 -5.47
CA ALA A 328 -25.94 22.90 -5.71
C ALA A 328 -24.60 22.22 -6.03
N LEU A 329 -23.71 22.92 -6.75
CA LEU A 329 -22.34 22.50 -7.02
C LEU A 329 -21.51 22.43 -5.73
N ASP A 330 -21.58 23.44 -4.86
CA ASP A 330 -20.79 23.44 -3.62
C ASP A 330 -21.22 22.29 -2.69
N GLN A 331 -22.52 22.02 -2.57
CA GLN A 331 -23.02 20.87 -1.81
C GLN A 331 -22.53 19.54 -2.40
N THR A 332 -22.60 19.37 -3.72
CA THR A 332 -22.13 18.16 -4.43
C THR A 332 -20.62 17.97 -4.26
N LEU A 333 -19.84 19.04 -4.42
CA LEU A 333 -18.39 19.03 -4.25
C LEU A 333 -18.00 18.74 -2.79
N SER A 334 -18.76 19.25 -1.82
CA SER A 334 -18.54 19.00 -0.40
C SER A 334 -18.73 17.51 -0.05
N ILE A 335 -19.84 16.89 -0.49
CA ILE A 335 -20.11 15.46 -0.26
C ILE A 335 -19.04 14.59 -0.95
N THR A 336 -18.71 14.90 -2.22
CA THR A 336 -17.68 14.20 -2.98
C THR A 336 -16.31 14.31 -2.30
N THR A 337 -15.92 15.50 -1.86
CA THR A 337 -14.66 15.74 -1.14
C THR A 337 -14.65 14.98 0.19
N GLY A 338 -15.77 14.94 0.92
CA GLY A 338 -15.89 14.23 2.19
C GLY A 338 -15.65 12.72 2.06
N ILE A 339 -16.31 12.07 1.10
CA ILE A 339 -16.15 10.62 0.85
C ILE A 339 -14.69 10.28 0.54
N PHE A 340 -14.07 11.03 -0.35
CA PHE A 340 -12.70 10.74 -0.73
C PHE A 340 -11.68 11.16 0.34
N THR A 341 -11.98 12.13 1.19
CA THR A 341 -11.15 12.43 2.37
C THR A 341 -11.15 11.22 3.32
N GLY A 342 -12.31 10.57 3.51
CA GLY A 342 -12.39 9.29 4.21
C GLY A 342 -11.51 8.22 3.56
N LEU A 343 -11.49 8.16 2.22
CA LEU A 343 -10.66 7.24 1.45
C LEU A 343 -9.15 7.45 1.66
N VAL A 344 -8.72 8.71 1.63
CA VAL A 344 -7.35 9.10 1.98
C VAL A 344 -7.01 8.62 3.40
N GLY A 345 -7.94 8.72 4.34
CA GLY A 345 -7.80 8.18 5.70
C GLY A 345 -7.52 6.67 5.71
N PHE A 346 -8.34 5.87 5.03
CA PHE A 346 -8.13 4.40 4.94
C PHE A 346 -6.77 4.05 4.34
N SER A 347 -6.40 4.76 3.30
CA SER A 347 -5.14 4.61 2.58
C SER A 347 -3.94 4.83 3.50
N ALA A 348 -4.02 5.85 4.35
CA ALA A 348 -3.02 6.14 5.37
C ALA A 348 -2.93 5.02 6.42
N VAL A 349 -4.06 4.45 6.85
CA VAL A 349 -4.09 3.32 7.80
C VAL A 349 -3.45 2.07 7.19
N ILE A 350 -3.78 1.73 5.94
CA ILE A 350 -3.17 0.61 5.21
C ILE A 350 -1.64 0.80 5.10
N ALA A 351 -1.20 2.02 4.75
CA ALA A 351 0.21 2.38 4.69
C ALA A 351 0.91 2.18 6.05
N ALA A 352 0.27 2.64 7.13
CA ALA A 352 0.78 2.54 8.49
C ALA A 352 0.98 1.09 8.92
N VAL A 353 -0.02 0.24 8.71
CA VAL A 353 0.05 -1.19 9.05
C VAL A 353 1.15 -1.89 8.25
N GLY A 354 1.23 -1.61 6.95
CA GLY A 354 2.30 -2.15 6.09
C GLY A 354 3.69 -1.76 6.56
N LEU A 355 3.89 -0.50 6.96
CA LEU A 355 5.15 0.00 7.50
C LEU A 355 5.53 -0.68 8.82
N VAL A 356 4.59 -0.71 9.78
CA VAL A 356 4.81 -1.31 11.11
C VAL A 356 5.17 -2.78 10.99
N ASN A 357 4.45 -3.52 10.14
CA ASN A 357 4.72 -4.93 9.89
C ASN A 357 6.15 -5.12 9.34
N THR A 358 6.55 -4.27 8.40
CA THR A 358 7.85 -4.44 7.73
C THR A 358 9.02 -4.06 8.63
N LEU A 359 8.92 -2.96 9.39
CA LEU A 359 9.95 -2.55 10.35
C LEU A 359 10.10 -3.54 11.51
N SER A 360 8.98 -4.10 11.99
CA SER A 360 8.98 -5.11 13.06
C SER A 360 9.75 -6.37 12.64
N LEU A 361 9.52 -6.86 11.43
CA LEU A 361 10.24 -8.02 10.88
C LEU A 361 11.70 -7.68 10.55
N GLY A 362 11.99 -6.45 10.15
CA GLY A 362 13.34 -5.95 9.90
C GLY A 362 14.28 -6.06 11.10
N VAL A 363 13.77 -5.80 12.31
CA VAL A 363 14.58 -5.90 13.55
C VAL A 363 14.87 -7.33 13.94
N LEU A 364 13.88 -8.23 13.82
CA LEU A 364 14.07 -9.66 14.12
C LEU A 364 15.18 -10.28 13.26
N GLN A 365 15.29 -9.83 12.01
CA GLN A 365 16.32 -10.27 11.07
C GLN A 365 17.69 -9.61 11.27
N ARG A 366 17.82 -8.57 12.12
CA ARG A 366 19.09 -7.83 12.36
C ARG A 366 19.64 -7.99 13.77
N THR A 367 19.01 -8.79 14.61
CA THR A 367 19.47 -9.04 15.99
C THR A 367 20.94 -9.46 16.05
N ARG A 368 21.39 -10.33 15.13
CA ARG A 368 22.79 -10.77 15.04
C ARG A 368 23.75 -9.65 14.64
N GLU A 369 23.40 -8.86 13.63
CA GLU A 369 24.21 -7.71 13.20
C GLU A 369 24.36 -6.67 14.32
N LEU A 370 23.26 -6.39 15.03
CA LEU A 370 23.25 -5.48 16.17
C LEU A 370 24.04 -6.04 17.36
N GLY A 371 23.99 -7.35 17.60
CA GLY A 371 24.81 -8.04 18.59
C GLY A 371 26.30 -7.90 18.30
N LEU A 372 26.70 -8.16 17.05
CA LEU A 372 28.09 -8.02 16.60
C LEU A 372 28.62 -6.58 16.72
N LEU A 373 27.82 -5.58 16.34
CA LEU A 373 28.21 -4.17 16.50
C LEU A 373 28.46 -3.82 17.97
N ARG A 374 27.64 -4.34 18.89
CA ARG A 374 27.83 -4.12 20.33
C ARG A 374 29.04 -4.86 20.90
N THR A 375 29.39 -6.05 20.39
CA THR A 375 30.64 -6.73 20.77
C THR A 375 31.88 -6.02 20.25
N LEU A 376 31.76 -5.31 19.12
CA LEU A 376 32.81 -4.45 18.57
C LEU A 376 32.93 -3.08 19.31
N GLY A 377 32.18 -2.88 20.40
CA GLY A 377 32.29 -1.68 21.24
C GLY A 377 31.28 -0.56 20.94
N PHE A 378 30.32 -0.75 20.02
CA PHE A 378 29.27 0.26 19.80
C PHE A 378 28.35 0.36 21.02
N THR A 379 28.12 1.59 21.48
CA THR A 379 27.16 1.88 22.54
C THR A 379 25.72 1.65 22.05
N GLY A 380 24.80 1.31 22.96
CA GLY A 380 23.38 1.15 22.62
C GLY A 380 22.74 2.43 22.04
N ALA A 381 23.26 3.60 22.41
CA ALA A 381 22.84 4.88 21.84
C ALA A 381 23.30 5.06 20.39
N GLN A 382 24.53 4.66 20.05
CA GLN A 382 25.03 4.68 18.66
C GLN A 382 24.24 3.72 17.77
N VAL A 383 23.96 2.51 18.27
CA VAL A 383 23.10 1.53 17.57
C VAL A 383 21.70 2.08 17.34
N ARG A 384 21.10 2.73 18.34
CA ARG A 384 19.78 3.36 18.21
C ARG A 384 19.78 4.48 17.16
N ARG A 385 20.77 5.37 17.20
CA ARG A 385 20.90 6.49 16.24
C ARG A 385 21.07 5.97 14.82
N MET A 386 21.88 4.93 14.62
CA MET A 386 22.04 4.28 13.31
C MET A 386 20.72 3.72 12.78
N PHE A 387 19.96 3.00 13.61
CA PHE A 387 18.68 2.41 13.20
C PHE A 387 17.60 3.46 12.88
N VAL A 388 17.54 4.54 13.69
CA VAL A 388 16.63 5.68 13.42
C VAL A 388 17.01 6.39 12.13
N ALA A 389 18.31 6.63 11.89
CA ALA A 389 18.77 7.23 10.64
C ALA A 389 18.45 6.36 9.41
N GLU A 390 18.60 5.04 9.52
CA GLU A 390 18.23 4.11 8.44
C GLU A 390 16.72 4.13 8.17
N SER A 391 15.90 4.11 9.23
CA SER A 391 14.43 4.18 9.11
C SER A 391 13.98 5.52 8.51
N ALA A 392 14.61 6.62 8.93
CA ALA A 392 14.38 7.94 8.37
C ALA A 392 14.74 7.99 6.88
N GLN A 393 15.82 7.35 6.45
CA GLN A 393 16.24 7.32 5.04
C GLN A 393 15.26 6.54 4.17
N MET A 394 14.79 5.39 4.64
CA MET A 394 13.77 4.62 3.94
C MET A 394 12.46 5.42 3.84
N THR A 395 12.08 6.11 4.92
CA THR A 395 10.87 6.94 4.94
C THR A 395 10.97 8.14 4.00
N LEU A 396 12.10 8.85 4.03
CA LEU A 396 12.36 9.97 3.13
C LEU A 396 12.34 9.53 1.66
N ALA A 397 12.97 8.40 1.35
CA ALA A 397 12.95 7.81 0.01
C ALA A 397 11.51 7.45 -0.43
N ALA A 398 10.72 6.85 0.46
CA ALA A 398 9.34 6.50 0.16
C ALA A 398 8.44 7.72 0.00
N LEU A 399 8.58 8.73 0.88
CA LEU A 399 7.85 9.99 0.79
C LEU A 399 8.18 10.71 -0.51
N GLY A 400 9.47 10.86 -0.83
CA GLY A 400 9.89 11.54 -2.06
C GLY A 400 9.36 10.85 -3.31
N LEU A 401 9.58 9.53 -3.44
CA LEU A 401 9.09 8.78 -4.61
C LEU A 401 7.56 8.72 -4.65
N GLY A 402 6.92 8.47 -3.50
CA GLY A 402 5.47 8.34 -3.39
C GLY A 402 4.74 9.64 -3.70
N LEU A 403 5.23 10.79 -3.20
CA LEU A 403 4.67 12.10 -3.50
C LEU A 403 4.78 12.42 -4.99
N VAL A 404 5.96 12.20 -5.60
CA VAL A 404 6.16 12.43 -7.04
C VAL A 404 5.22 11.58 -7.89
N LEU A 405 5.14 10.28 -7.59
CA LEU A 405 4.23 9.38 -8.30
C LEU A 405 2.77 9.74 -8.08
N GLY A 406 2.38 10.06 -6.84
CA GLY A 406 1.01 10.39 -6.49
C GLY A 406 0.54 11.71 -7.12
N ILE A 407 1.36 12.75 -7.11
CA ILE A 407 1.07 14.02 -7.80
C ILE A 407 0.92 13.75 -9.31
N GLY A 408 1.85 13.01 -9.92
CA GLY A 408 1.80 12.69 -11.34
C GLY A 408 0.53 11.90 -11.73
N TYR A 409 0.27 10.78 -11.05
CA TYR A 409 -0.92 9.97 -11.34
C TYR A 409 -2.23 10.68 -11.01
N GLY A 410 -2.29 11.45 -9.91
CA GLY A 410 -3.48 12.19 -9.52
C GLY A 410 -3.83 13.28 -10.53
N TRP A 411 -2.83 14.05 -10.97
CA TRP A 411 -3.02 15.04 -12.02
C TRP A 411 -3.46 14.40 -13.34
N LEU A 412 -2.78 13.33 -13.78
CA LEU A 412 -3.10 12.64 -15.03
C LEU A 412 -4.51 12.04 -15.01
N ALA A 413 -4.97 11.54 -13.86
CA ALA A 413 -6.33 11.05 -13.68
C ALA A 413 -7.37 12.18 -13.84
N ALA A 414 -7.18 13.31 -13.14
CA ALA A 414 -8.09 14.46 -13.24
C ALA A 414 -8.10 15.05 -14.67
N GLN A 415 -6.91 15.22 -15.25
CA GLN A 415 -6.72 15.74 -16.60
C GLN A 415 -7.32 14.84 -17.68
N THR A 416 -7.26 13.52 -17.52
CA THR A 416 -7.89 12.58 -18.47
C THR A 416 -9.41 12.57 -18.33
N LEU A 417 -9.93 12.77 -17.11
CA LEU A 417 -11.37 12.76 -16.84
C LEU A 417 -12.07 14.04 -17.32
N LEU A 418 -11.46 15.21 -17.10
CA LEU A 418 -12.06 16.52 -17.39
C LEU A 418 -11.41 17.26 -18.57
N GLY A 419 -10.37 16.69 -19.19
CA GLY A 419 -9.62 17.34 -20.27
C GLY A 419 -10.48 17.72 -21.48
N SER A 420 -11.53 16.95 -21.78
CA SER A 420 -12.45 17.26 -22.87
C SER A 420 -13.35 18.47 -22.60
N GLN A 421 -13.51 18.88 -21.34
CA GLN A 421 -14.34 20.02 -20.94
C GLN A 421 -13.51 21.28 -20.70
N VAL A 422 -12.37 21.13 -20.00
CA VAL A 422 -11.60 22.28 -19.47
C VAL A 422 -10.28 22.49 -20.24
N GLY A 423 -9.93 21.59 -21.16
CA GLY A 423 -8.64 21.61 -21.85
C GLY A 423 -7.49 21.26 -20.90
N LEU A 424 -6.29 21.75 -21.19
CA LEU A 424 -5.09 21.47 -20.39
C LEU A 424 -5.07 22.36 -19.13
N ALA A 425 -5.19 21.74 -17.95
CA ALA A 425 -5.13 22.44 -16.67
C ALA A 425 -3.89 22.03 -15.86
N ALA A 426 -3.35 22.98 -15.12
CA ALA A 426 -2.20 22.73 -14.24
C ALA A 426 -2.62 21.84 -13.04
N PRO A 427 -1.71 21.00 -12.52
CA PRO A 427 -1.97 20.22 -11.31
C PRO A 427 -2.28 21.14 -10.13
N THR A 428 -3.44 20.94 -9.50
CA THR A 428 -3.75 21.62 -8.24
C THR A 428 -3.17 20.78 -7.10
N ILE A 429 -2.30 21.41 -6.29
CA ILE A 429 -1.55 20.70 -5.23
C ILE A 429 -2.17 21.04 -3.87
N PRO A 430 -2.81 20.08 -3.19
CA PRO A 430 -3.39 20.30 -1.87
C PRO A 430 -2.31 20.25 -0.79
N TRP A 431 -1.57 21.35 -0.64
CA TRP A 431 -0.48 21.49 0.33
C TRP A 431 -0.81 21.02 1.76
N PRO A 432 -2.02 21.26 2.33
CA PRO A 432 -2.35 20.77 3.66
C PRO A 432 -2.32 19.24 3.77
N VAL A 433 -2.85 18.54 2.76
CA VAL A 433 -2.87 17.07 2.76
C VAL A 433 -1.46 16.52 2.56
N LEU A 434 -0.67 17.10 1.64
CA LEU A 434 0.71 16.68 1.41
C LEU A 434 1.59 16.91 2.64
N ALA A 435 1.44 18.05 3.31
CA ALA A 435 2.10 18.32 4.59
C ALA A 435 1.69 17.28 5.65
N GLY A 436 0.39 16.96 5.72
CA GLY A 436 -0.14 15.89 6.57
C GLY A 436 0.49 14.53 6.29
N VAL A 437 0.65 14.14 5.01
CA VAL A 437 1.31 12.89 4.61
C VAL A 437 2.78 12.86 5.04
N VAL A 438 3.50 13.96 4.87
CA VAL A 438 4.91 14.07 5.29
C VAL A 438 5.03 13.96 6.81
N VAL A 439 4.21 14.71 7.55
CA VAL A 439 4.20 14.69 9.03
C VAL A 439 3.79 13.30 9.54
N PHE A 440 2.72 12.73 9.01
CA PHE A 440 2.24 11.40 9.38
C PHE A 440 3.30 10.33 9.07
N GLY A 441 3.92 10.37 7.90
CA GLY A 441 5.01 9.48 7.53
C GLY A 441 6.21 9.59 8.47
N ALA A 442 6.60 10.80 8.86
CA ALA A 442 7.67 11.03 9.82
C ALA A 442 7.32 10.50 11.23
N VAL A 443 6.12 10.78 11.72
CA VAL A 443 5.61 10.29 13.02
C VAL A 443 5.56 8.76 13.03
N LEU A 444 5.02 8.15 11.98
CA LEU A 444 4.98 6.71 11.83
C LEU A 444 6.39 6.10 11.80
N ALA A 445 7.34 6.69 11.08
CA ALA A 445 8.70 6.19 11.01
C ALA A 445 9.38 6.19 12.38
N VAL A 446 9.25 7.29 13.14
CA VAL A 446 9.80 7.41 14.49
C VAL A 446 9.10 6.44 15.44
N GLY A 447 7.77 6.39 15.43
CA GLY A 447 6.96 5.53 16.30
C GLY A 447 7.21 4.04 16.03
N ALA A 448 7.21 3.63 14.76
CA ALA A 448 7.45 2.26 14.35
C ALA A 448 8.90 1.83 14.59
N ALA A 449 9.88 2.74 14.55
CA ALA A 449 11.26 2.45 14.92
C ALA A 449 11.50 2.38 16.44
N ALA A 450 10.65 3.02 17.25
CA ALA A 450 10.84 3.13 18.70
C ALA A 450 10.73 1.78 19.42
N VAL A 451 9.69 0.99 19.15
CA VAL A 451 9.47 -0.30 19.81
C VAL A 451 10.57 -1.32 19.47
N PRO A 452 10.94 -1.51 18.18
CA PRO A 452 12.00 -2.43 17.82
C PRO A 452 13.39 -1.99 18.30
N ALA A 453 13.71 -0.68 18.25
CA ALA A 453 14.97 -0.17 18.77
C ALA A 453 15.12 -0.39 20.28
N ARG A 454 14.04 -0.18 21.05
CA ARG A 454 14.03 -0.48 22.50
C ARG A 454 14.29 -1.96 22.79
N ARG A 455 13.70 -2.87 22.01
CA ARG A 455 13.93 -4.31 22.15
C ARG A 455 15.36 -4.71 21.83
N ALA A 456 15.93 -4.18 20.76
CA ALA A 456 17.31 -4.48 20.36
C ALA A 456 18.34 -4.08 21.43
N ILE A 457 18.08 -2.99 22.18
CA ILE A 457 18.98 -2.54 23.25
C ILE A 457 18.94 -3.46 24.48
N ARG A 458 17.81 -4.12 24.73
CA ARG A 458 17.61 -5.01 25.90
C ARG A 458 18.14 -6.43 25.70
N LEU A 459 18.45 -6.83 24.46
CA LEU A 459 19.08 -8.12 24.19
C LEU A 459 20.56 -8.03 24.56
N SER A 460 21.03 -8.92 25.45
CA SER A 460 22.44 -8.97 25.83
C SER A 460 23.27 -9.44 24.63
N PRO A 461 24.49 -8.89 24.40
CA PRO A 461 25.36 -9.33 23.30
C PRO A 461 25.64 -10.84 23.35
N VAL A 462 25.75 -11.40 24.56
CA VAL A 462 25.94 -12.84 24.80
C VAL A 462 24.69 -13.63 24.38
N ALA A 463 23.47 -13.20 24.72
CA ALA A 463 22.25 -13.87 24.27
C ALA A 463 22.00 -13.71 22.77
N ALA A 464 22.47 -12.63 22.15
CA ALA A 464 22.40 -12.43 20.70
C ALA A 464 23.36 -13.35 19.94
N LEU A 465 24.50 -13.71 20.54
CA LEU A 465 25.46 -14.67 20.00
C LEU A 465 25.10 -16.14 20.33
N ALA A 466 24.36 -16.38 21.41
CA ALA A 466 23.95 -17.72 21.86
C ALA A 466 22.59 -18.20 21.31
N ALA A 467 21.93 -17.42 20.45
CA ALA A 467 20.59 -17.74 19.91
C ALA A 467 20.58 -18.84 18.82
N ASP A 468 21.58 -19.72 18.80
CA ASP A 468 21.66 -20.87 17.88
C ASP A 468 20.85 -22.07 18.37
#